data_AF-A0A1Q9P3L9-F1
#
_entry.id   AF-A0A1Q9P3L9-F1
#
_cell.length_a   1.000
_cell.length_b   1.000
_cell.length_c   1.000
_cell.angle_alpha   90.00
_cell.angle_beta   90.00
_cell.angle_gamma   90.00
#
_symmetry.space_group_name_H-M   'P 1'
#
loop_
_entity.id
_entity.type
_entity.pdbx_description
1 polymer ?
#
loop_
_entity_poly.entity_id
_entity_poly.type
_entity_poly.pdbx_seq_one_letter_code
_entity_poly.pdbx_strand_id
1 'polypeptide(L)'
;MSESNVQYFKLLAKKYDIEEDIYKKLGNLQDLKKKIAHENKKRANDNKDREEHLIKKAEFENQGVPDKALKSEVSAKKKEAAIAEKDYKISELERKIQKVEEELEKLEFELKEAEADISAHEGGEPAPVEESVYEPDPEPVSAYVPLEPTVLDDKDDSEEDTDDEPLTTTYDDY
;
A
#
# COMPACT_ATOMS: atom_id res chain seq x y z
N MET A 1 -20.81 -17.24 -47.63
CA MET A 1 -19.75 -16.52 -46.90
C MET A 1 -18.41 -16.96 -47.47
N SER A 2 -17.47 -16.03 -47.66
CA SER A 2 -16.10 -16.37 -48.06
C SER A 2 -15.35 -17.02 -46.90
N GLU A 3 -14.32 -17.81 -47.20
CA GLU A 3 -13.44 -18.40 -46.18
C GLU A 3 -12.76 -17.33 -45.31
N SER A 4 -12.41 -16.19 -45.92
CA SER A 4 -11.91 -15.00 -45.23
C SER A 4 -12.91 -14.48 -44.18
N ASN A 5 -14.19 -14.35 -44.51
CA ASN A 5 -15.20 -13.92 -43.52
C ASN A 5 -15.32 -14.92 -42.36
N VAL A 6 -15.19 -16.22 -42.62
CA VAL A 6 -15.22 -17.25 -41.56
C VAL A 6 -14.02 -17.11 -40.62
N GLN A 7 -12.83 -16.81 -41.14
CA GLN A 7 -11.64 -16.58 -40.31
C GLN A 7 -11.74 -15.31 -39.48
N TYR A 8 -12.22 -14.22 -40.08
CA TYR A 8 -12.47 -12.97 -39.38
C TYR A 8 -13.38 -13.15 -38.14
N PHE A 9 -14.51 -13.82 -38.30
CA PHE A 9 -15.43 -14.04 -37.18
C PHE A 9 -14.85 -14.97 -36.11
N LYS A 10 -13.93 -15.88 -36.45
CA LYS A 10 -13.19 -16.68 -35.45
C LYS A 10 -12.24 -15.82 -34.63
N LEU A 11 -11.51 -14.90 -35.28
CA LEU A 11 -10.62 -13.98 -34.59
C LEU A 11 -11.40 -13.03 -33.67
N LEU A 12 -12.53 -12.51 -34.13
CA LEU A 12 -13.44 -11.72 -33.30
C LEU A 12 -13.96 -12.50 -32.09
N ALA A 13 -14.36 -13.75 -32.28
CA ALA A 13 -14.79 -14.59 -31.17
C ALA A 13 -13.67 -14.76 -30.12
N LYS A 14 -12.45 -15.07 -30.57
CA LYS A 14 -11.26 -15.16 -29.69
C LYS A 14 -11.02 -13.85 -28.93
N LYS A 15 -11.11 -12.70 -29.61
CA LYS A 15 -10.98 -11.38 -28.98
C LYS A 15 -12.00 -11.20 -27.85
N TYR A 16 -13.28 -11.47 -28.11
CA TYR A 16 -14.34 -11.31 -27.12
C TYR A 16 -14.22 -12.30 -25.96
N ASP A 17 -13.75 -13.52 -26.20
CA ASP A 17 -13.47 -14.49 -25.13
C ASP A 17 -12.37 -13.95 -24.18
N ILE A 18 -11.30 -13.36 -24.73
CA ILE A 18 -10.22 -12.73 -23.93
C ILE A 18 -10.75 -11.53 -23.15
N GLU A 19 -11.52 -10.64 -23.79
CA GLU A 19 -12.14 -9.49 -23.11
C GLU A 19 -13.04 -9.94 -21.94
N GLU A 20 -13.85 -10.98 -22.13
CA GLU A 20 -14.70 -11.54 -21.08
C GLU A 20 -13.86 -12.02 -19.89
N ASP A 21 -12.75 -12.71 -20.13
CA ASP A 21 -11.86 -13.20 -19.09
C ASP A 21 -11.14 -12.05 -18.36
N ILE A 22 -10.72 -10.99 -19.06
CA ILE A 22 -10.20 -9.77 -18.44
C ILE A 22 -11.23 -9.18 -17.47
N TYR A 23 -12.49 -9.01 -17.90
CA TYR A 23 -13.54 -8.44 -17.05
C TYR A 23 -13.82 -9.31 -15.81
N LYS A 24 -13.82 -10.65 -15.95
CA LYS A 24 -13.93 -11.55 -14.80
C LYS A 24 -12.77 -11.37 -13.82
N LYS A 25 -11.54 -11.25 -14.31
CA LYS A 25 -10.34 -11.05 -13.48
C LYS A 25 -10.36 -9.70 -12.78
N LEU A 26 -10.76 -8.62 -13.45
CA LEU A 26 -10.95 -7.30 -12.86
C LEU A 26 -11.99 -7.31 -11.73
N GLY A 27 -13.10 -8.03 -11.91
CA GLY A 27 -14.10 -8.22 -10.85
C GLY A 27 -13.50 -8.91 -9.62
N ASN A 28 -12.76 -10.01 -9.83
CA ASN A 28 -12.07 -10.72 -8.75
C ASN A 28 -11.03 -9.83 -8.04
N LEU A 29 -10.27 -9.04 -8.79
CA LEU A 29 -9.28 -8.10 -8.26
C LEU A 29 -9.95 -7.06 -7.35
N GLN A 30 -11.08 -6.49 -7.78
CA GLN A 30 -11.83 -5.53 -7.00
C GLN A 30 -12.32 -6.14 -5.68
N ASP A 31 -12.79 -7.38 -5.71
CA ASP A 31 -13.26 -8.08 -4.50
C ASP A 31 -12.12 -8.42 -3.54
N LEU A 32 -10.93 -8.75 -4.03
CA LEU A 32 -9.73 -8.90 -3.19
C LEU A 32 -9.34 -7.56 -2.53
N LYS A 33 -9.36 -6.45 -3.27
CA LYS A 33 -9.10 -5.10 -2.74
C LYS A 33 -10.11 -4.72 -1.64
N LYS A 34 -11.39 -5.04 -1.82
CA LYS A 34 -12.43 -4.87 -0.77
C LYS A 34 -12.13 -5.70 0.48
N LYS A 35 -11.67 -6.94 0.33
CA LYS A 35 -11.29 -7.81 1.46
C LYS A 35 -10.11 -7.22 2.24
N ILE A 36 -9.08 -6.71 1.57
CA ILE A 36 -7.96 -6.03 2.21
C ILE A 36 -8.44 -4.80 2.99
N ALA A 37 -9.28 -3.95 2.37
CA ALA A 37 -9.84 -2.79 3.05
C ALA A 37 -10.62 -3.17 4.32
N HIS A 38 -11.38 -4.27 4.26
CA HIS A 38 -12.08 -4.81 5.43
C HIS A 38 -11.09 -5.25 6.53
N GLU A 39 -10.06 -6.03 6.20
CA GLU A 39 -9.09 -6.49 7.21
C GLU A 39 -8.29 -5.33 7.81
N ASN A 40 -7.91 -4.34 6.99
CA ASN A 40 -7.29 -3.10 7.47
C ASN A 40 -8.19 -2.34 8.45
N LYS A 41 -9.49 -2.23 8.18
CA LYS A 41 -10.45 -1.61 9.11
C LYS A 41 -10.51 -2.35 10.44
N LYS A 42 -10.56 -3.69 10.41
CA LYS A 42 -10.53 -4.50 11.64
C LYS A 42 -9.21 -4.32 12.40
N ARG A 43 -8.08 -4.34 11.70
CA ARG A 43 -6.74 -4.13 12.27
C ARG A 43 -6.64 -2.77 12.96
N ALA A 44 -7.15 -1.71 12.34
CA ALA A 44 -7.17 -0.38 12.92
C ALA A 44 -7.98 -0.33 14.22
N ASN A 45 -9.13 -1.00 14.28
CA ASN A 45 -9.92 -1.09 15.51
C ASN A 45 -9.19 -1.87 16.61
N ASP A 46 -8.53 -2.99 16.29
CA ASP A 46 -7.76 -3.73 17.29
C ASP A 46 -6.53 -2.96 17.78
N ASN A 47 -5.89 -2.16 16.91
CA ASN A 47 -4.84 -1.23 17.31
C ASN A 47 -5.37 -0.17 18.28
N LYS A 48 -6.53 0.42 17.99
CA LYS A 48 -7.19 1.36 18.90
C LYS A 48 -7.44 0.72 20.27
N ASP A 49 -8.04 -0.47 20.30
CA ASP A 49 -8.33 -1.18 21.56
C ASP A 49 -7.04 -1.53 22.33
N ARG A 50 -5.97 -1.93 21.61
CA ARG A 50 -4.64 -2.18 22.20
C ARG A 50 -4.12 -0.93 22.91
N GLU A 51 -4.13 0.22 22.24
CA GLU A 51 -3.68 1.49 22.81
C GLU A 51 -4.52 1.89 24.03
N GLU A 52 -5.84 1.74 23.98
CA GLU A 52 -6.72 1.99 25.14
C GLU A 52 -6.34 1.11 26.35
N HIS A 53 -5.95 -0.15 26.11
CA HIS A 53 -5.47 -1.03 27.18
C HIS A 53 -4.10 -0.63 27.72
N LEU A 54 -3.20 -0.13 26.89
CA LEU A 54 -1.88 0.37 27.32
C LEU A 54 -2.01 1.65 28.16
N ILE A 55 -2.90 2.56 27.78
CA ILE A 55 -3.20 3.76 28.57
C ILE A 55 -3.76 3.37 29.94
N LYS A 56 -4.77 2.47 29.97
CA LYS A 56 -5.33 1.96 31.24
C LYS A 56 -4.29 1.25 32.10
N LYS A 57 -3.35 0.54 31.50
CA LYS A 57 -2.23 -0.07 32.23
C LYS A 57 -1.43 1.01 32.98
N ALA A 58 -1.00 2.05 32.28
CA ALA A 58 -0.24 3.15 32.88
C ALA A 58 -1.03 3.87 33.98
N GLU A 59 -2.34 4.08 33.79
CA GLU A 59 -3.22 4.64 34.82
C GLU A 59 -3.25 3.78 36.09
N PHE A 60 -3.37 2.45 35.95
CA PHE A 60 -3.37 1.54 37.09
C PHE A 60 -2.01 1.44 37.78
N GLU A 61 -0.91 1.53 37.03
CA GLU A 61 0.44 1.60 37.60
C GLU A 61 0.61 2.86 38.44
N ASN A 62 0.17 4.02 37.93
CA ASN A 62 0.20 5.29 38.66
C ASN A 62 -0.69 5.29 39.91
N GLN A 63 -1.79 4.53 39.90
CA GLN A 63 -2.68 4.33 41.05
C GLN A 63 -2.16 3.29 42.06
N GLY A 64 -1.04 2.61 41.78
CA GLY A 64 -0.51 1.57 42.66
C GLY A 64 -1.36 0.30 42.71
N VAL A 65 -2.11 -0.02 41.63
CA VAL A 65 -2.96 -1.23 41.51
C VAL A 65 -2.38 -2.20 40.47
N PRO A 66 -1.29 -2.92 40.79
CA PRO A 66 -0.53 -3.72 39.82
C PRO A 66 -1.36 -4.87 39.21
N ASP A 67 -2.29 -5.47 39.97
CA ASP A 67 -3.14 -6.55 39.46
C ASP A 67 -4.05 -6.09 38.32
N LYS A 68 -4.52 -4.84 38.35
CA LYS A 68 -5.35 -4.26 37.29
C LYS A 68 -4.47 -3.88 36.09
N ALA A 69 -3.27 -3.36 36.33
CA ALA A 69 -2.29 -3.08 35.28
C ALA A 69 -1.94 -4.36 34.49
N LEU A 70 -1.68 -5.47 35.19
CA LEU A 70 -1.39 -6.77 34.57
C LEU A 70 -2.55 -7.27 33.70
N LYS A 71 -3.80 -7.12 34.15
CA LYS A 71 -4.99 -7.48 33.36
C LYS A 71 -5.11 -6.66 32.09
N SER A 72 -4.83 -5.35 32.16
CA SER A 72 -4.79 -4.47 30.99
C SER A 72 -3.67 -4.88 30.03
N GLU A 73 -2.48 -5.22 30.53
CA GLU A 73 -1.37 -5.71 29.71
C GLU A 73 -1.72 -7.00 28.95
N VAL A 74 -2.31 -7.98 29.65
CA VAL A 74 -2.74 -9.24 29.03
C VAL A 74 -3.77 -8.98 27.92
N SER A 75 -4.66 -8.02 28.12
CA SER A 75 -5.65 -7.63 27.10
C SER A 75 -4.99 -6.95 25.90
N ALA A 76 -4.02 -6.07 26.11
CA ALA A 76 -3.22 -5.47 25.04
C ALA A 76 -2.45 -6.52 24.23
N LYS A 77 -1.83 -7.51 24.88
CA LYS A 77 -1.13 -8.63 24.22
C LYS A 77 -2.08 -9.49 23.39
N LYS A 78 -3.31 -9.73 23.85
CA LYS A 78 -4.33 -10.42 23.06
C LYS A 78 -4.68 -9.66 21.78
N LYS A 79 -4.80 -8.32 21.88
CA LYS A 79 -5.04 -7.47 20.71
C LYS A 79 -3.85 -7.49 19.75
N GLU A 80 -2.63 -7.43 20.26
CA GLU A 80 -1.39 -7.58 19.48
C GLU A 80 -1.33 -8.88 18.68
N ALA A 81 -1.66 -10.02 19.29
CA ALA A 81 -1.74 -11.29 18.57
C ALA A 81 -2.81 -11.25 17.46
N ALA A 82 -3.98 -10.64 17.73
CA ALA A 82 -5.05 -10.50 16.75
C ALA A 82 -4.69 -9.55 15.59
N ILE A 83 -3.85 -8.55 15.83
CA ILE A 83 -3.28 -7.65 14.80
C ILE A 83 -2.34 -8.44 13.90
N ALA A 84 -1.40 -9.20 14.48
CA ALA A 84 -0.45 -10.02 13.73
C ALA A 84 -1.15 -11.05 12.82
N GLU A 85 -2.24 -11.68 13.29
CA GLU A 85 -3.05 -12.58 12.46
C GLU A 85 -3.66 -11.86 11.25
N LYS A 86 -4.08 -10.60 11.41
CA LYS A 86 -4.64 -9.81 10.31
C LYS A 86 -3.58 -9.37 9.33
N ASP A 87 -2.40 -9.00 9.81
CA ASP A 87 -1.26 -8.66 8.95
C ASP A 87 -0.90 -9.85 8.04
N TYR A 88 -0.86 -11.07 8.59
CA TYR A 88 -0.67 -12.27 7.78
C TYR A 88 -1.76 -12.45 6.72
N LYS A 89 -3.04 -12.28 7.09
CA LYS A 89 -4.16 -12.37 6.14
C LYS A 89 -4.10 -11.31 5.04
N ILE A 90 -3.71 -10.08 5.38
CA ILE A 90 -3.54 -8.99 4.41
C ILE A 90 -2.42 -9.37 3.44
N SER A 91 -1.27 -9.82 3.92
CA SER A 91 -0.17 -10.26 3.04
C SER A 91 -0.54 -11.43 2.14
N GLU A 92 -1.38 -12.37 2.60
CA GLU A 92 -1.89 -13.45 1.75
C GLU A 92 -2.80 -12.92 0.63
N LEU A 93 -3.65 -11.93 0.94
CA LEU A 93 -4.51 -11.28 -0.05
C LEU A 93 -3.71 -10.45 -1.05
N GLU A 94 -2.66 -9.75 -0.61
CA GLU A 94 -1.75 -9.00 -1.49
C GLU A 94 -1.05 -9.92 -2.50
N ARG A 95 -0.57 -11.09 -2.05
CA ARG A 95 -0.01 -12.11 -2.97
C ARG A 95 -1.03 -12.64 -3.97
N LYS A 96 -2.31 -12.75 -3.59
CA LYS A 96 -3.39 -13.14 -4.52
C LYS A 96 -3.66 -12.04 -5.54
N ILE A 97 -3.63 -10.78 -5.12
CA ILE A 97 -3.75 -9.62 -6.01
C ILE A 97 -2.64 -9.63 -7.05
N GLN A 98 -1.38 -9.78 -6.62
CA GLN A 98 -0.23 -9.80 -7.51
C GLN A 98 -0.36 -10.88 -8.60
N LYS A 99 -0.79 -12.09 -8.23
CA LYS A 99 -1.04 -13.17 -9.21
C LYS A 99 -2.14 -12.82 -10.22
N VAL A 100 -3.20 -12.17 -9.77
CA VAL A 100 -4.29 -11.75 -10.67
C VAL A 100 -3.82 -10.62 -11.60
N GLU A 101 -2.97 -9.72 -11.12
CA GLU A 101 -2.38 -8.65 -11.93
C GLU A 101 -1.43 -9.22 -13.00
N GLU A 102 -0.60 -10.22 -12.67
CA GLU A 102 0.22 -10.95 -13.65
C GLU A 102 -0.61 -11.71 -14.70
N GLU A 103 -1.75 -12.27 -14.30
CA GLU A 103 -2.68 -12.93 -15.23
C GLU A 103 -3.38 -11.92 -16.15
N LEU A 104 -3.73 -10.74 -15.63
CA LEU A 104 -4.30 -9.66 -16.42
C LEU A 104 -3.32 -9.15 -17.47
N GLU A 105 -2.05 -8.94 -17.10
CA GLU A 105 -0.99 -8.51 -18.04
C GLU A 105 -0.84 -9.50 -19.21
N LYS A 106 -0.91 -10.80 -18.94
CA LYS A 106 -0.89 -11.84 -19.99
C LYS A 106 -2.10 -11.75 -20.90
N LEU A 107 -3.30 -11.61 -20.34
CA LEU A 107 -4.52 -11.48 -21.14
C LEU A 107 -4.52 -10.19 -21.97
N GLU A 108 -3.99 -9.09 -21.45
CA GLU A 108 -3.83 -7.84 -22.20
C GLU A 108 -2.85 -8.00 -23.38
N PHE A 109 -1.79 -8.78 -23.21
CA PHE A 109 -0.88 -9.13 -24.30
C PHE A 109 -1.58 -10.01 -25.35
N GLU A 110 -2.28 -11.06 -24.93
CA GLU A 110 -3.07 -11.93 -25.84
C GLU A 110 -4.15 -11.15 -26.60
N LEU A 111 -4.77 -10.16 -25.95
CA LEU A 111 -5.75 -9.27 -26.57
C LEU A 111 -5.10 -8.44 -27.69
N LYS A 112 -3.93 -7.84 -27.42
CA LYS A 112 -3.17 -7.08 -28.43
C LYS A 112 -2.78 -7.94 -29.63
N GLU A 113 -2.35 -9.18 -29.41
CA GLU A 113 -2.08 -10.12 -30.50
C GLU A 113 -3.35 -10.41 -31.32
N ALA A 114 -4.48 -10.68 -30.66
CA ALA A 114 -5.75 -10.92 -31.34
C ALA A 114 -6.22 -9.70 -32.15
N GLU A 115 -6.01 -8.48 -31.65
CA GLU A 115 -6.31 -7.25 -32.37
C GLU A 115 -5.39 -7.04 -33.58
N ALA A 116 -4.10 -7.36 -33.46
CA ALA A 116 -3.15 -7.33 -34.57
C ALA A 116 -3.52 -8.34 -35.66
N ASP A 117 -3.90 -9.56 -35.28
CA ASP A 117 -4.38 -10.60 -36.20
C ASP A 117 -5.64 -10.14 -36.97
N ILE A 118 -6.58 -9.50 -36.27
CA ILE A 118 -7.79 -8.93 -36.88
C ILE A 118 -7.42 -7.82 -37.87
N SER A 119 -6.55 -6.89 -37.46
CA SER A 119 -6.10 -5.79 -38.32
C SER A 119 -5.37 -6.27 -39.57
N ALA A 120 -4.49 -7.25 -39.44
CA ALA A 120 -3.80 -7.89 -40.56
C ALA A 120 -4.77 -8.55 -41.54
N HIS A 121 -5.82 -9.19 -41.00
CA HIS A 121 -6.86 -9.83 -41.80
C HIS A 121 -7.76 -8.82 -42.54
N GLU A 122 -8.02 -7.64 -41.96
CA GLU A 122 -8.79 -6.56 -42.60
C GLU A 122 -7.95 -5.74 -43.61
N GLY A 123 -6.64 -5.60 -43.38
CA GLY A 123 -5.74 -4.71 -44.13
C GLY A 123 -4.91 -5.35 -45.26
N GLY A 124 -4.78 -6.68 -45.31
CA GLY A 124 -4.00 -7.39 -46.35
C GLY A 124 -2.48 -7.34 -46.19
N GLU A 125 -1.94 -6.54 -45.27
CA GLU A 125 -0.57 -6.62 -44.77
C GLU A 125 -0.60 -6.55 -43.23
N PRO A 126 0.17 -7.39 -42.51
CA PRO A 126 0.25 -7.29 -41.07
C PRO A 126 0.90 -5.96 -40.68
N ALA A 127 0.22 -5.19 -39.84
CA ALA A 127 0.85 -4.06 -39.18
C ALA A 127 2.08 -4.58 -38.41
N PRO A 128 3.27 -3.98 -38.56
CA PRO A 128 4.42 -4.37 -37.76
C PRO A 128 4.03 -4.21 -36.29
N VAL A 129 4.17 -5.28 -35.51
CA VAL A 129 4.13 -5.21 -34.07
C VAL A 129 5.32 -4.33 -33.70
N GLU A 130 5.07 -3.04 -33.47
CA GLU A 130 6.07 -2.16 -32.89
C GLU A 130 6.34 -2.73 -31.50
N GLU A 131 7.44 -3.48 -31.43
CA GLU A 131 8.13 -3.84 -30.20
C GLU A 131 8.44 -2.50 -29.53
N SER A 132 7.51 -2.02 -28.71
CA SER A 132 7.67 -0.80 -27.93
C SER A 132 8.82 -1.10 -26.97
N VAL A 133 10.02 -0.70 -27.40
CA VAL A 133 11.17 -0.53 -26.53
C VAL A 133 10.64 0.24 -25.33
N TYR A 134 10.60 -0.42 -24.18
CA TYR A 134 10.26 0.19 -22.92
C TYR A 134 11.35 1.24 -22.66
N GLU A 135 11.13 2.47 -23.09
CA GLU A 135 11.82 3.62 -22.53
C GLU A 135 11.30 3.74 -21.10
N PRO A 136 12.12 3.43 -20.07
CA PRO A 136 11.69 3.69 -18.71
C PRO A 136 11.41 5.18 -18.61
N ASP A 137 10.18 5.50 -18.19
CA ASP A 137 9.72 6.85 -17.90
C ASP A 137 10.85 7.58 -17.15
N PRO A 138 11.38 8.70 -17.68
CA PRO A 138 12.41 9.43 -16.96
C PRO A 138 11.82 9.83 -15.62
N GLU A 139 12.41 9.31 -14.54
CA GLU A 139 12.02 9.64 -13.17
C GLU A 139 11.80 11.14 -13.07
N PRO A 140 10.75 11.60 -12.38
CA PRO A 140 10.51 13.02 -12.22
C PRO A 140 11.77 13.61 -11.59
N VAL A 141 12.50 14.38 -12.39
CA VAL A 141 13.63 15.18 -11.93
C VAL A 141 13.06 16.06 -10.84
N SER A 142 13.32 15.65 -9.61
CA SER A 142 13.12 16.43 -8.42
C SER A 142 13.88 17.73 -8.65
N ALA A 143 13.14 18.75 -9.06
CA ALA A 143 13.61 20.11 -9.05
C ALA A 143 13.83 20.47 -7.58
N TYR A 144 15.02 20.13 -7.10
CA TYR A 144 15.55 20.64 -5.85
C TYR A 144 15.75 22.14 -6.07
N VAL A 145 14.68 22.89 -5.83
CA VAL A 145 14.76 24.33 -5.62
C VAL A 145 15.48 24.48 -4.28
N PRO A 146 16.72 25.00 -4.23
CA PRO A 146 17.32 25.35 -2.97
C PRO A 146 16.45 26.47 -2.39
N LEU A 147 15.73 26.15 -1.31
CA LEU A 147 15.11 27.18 -0.48
C LEU A 147 16.25 28.05 0.04
N GLU A 148 16.38 29.24 -0.53
CA GLU A 148 17.17 30.31 0.07
C GLU A 148 16.68 30.49 1.51
N PRO A 149 17.58 30.58 2.50
CA PRO A 149 17.16 30.88 3.86
C PRO A 149 16.58 32.28 3.88
N THR A 150 15.25 32.39 3.94
CA THR A 150 14.59 33.61 4.35
C THR A 150 15.04 33.91 5.76
N VAL A 151 15.90 34.91 5.86
CA VAL A 151 16.34 35.55 7.10
C VAL A 151 15.08 35.92 7.88
N LEU A 152 14.81 35.15 8.92
CA LEU A 152 13.86 35.50 9.98
C LEU A 152 14.45 36.71 10.69
N ASP A 153 13.91 37.87 10.37
CA ASP A 153 14.18 39.14 11.03
C ASP A 153 13.22 39.26 12.23
N ASP A 154 13.35 38.34 13.18
CA ASP A 154 12.71 38.47 14.50
C ASP A 154 13.70 39.17 15.43
N LYS A 155 13.57 40.49 15.47
CA LYS A 155 14.00 41.31 16.60
C LYS A 155 13.20 40.91 17.82
N ASP A 156 13.78 40.09 18.68
CA ASP A 156 13.40 40.04 20.08
C ASP A 156 14.54 40.64 20.91
N ASP A 157 14.41 41.94 21.16
CA ASP A 157 15.02 42.63 22.28
C ASP A 157 14.33 42.13 23.56
N SER A 158 15.01 41.32 24.35
CA SER A 158 14.98 41.50 25.81
C SER A 158 16.17 40.81 26.45
N GLU A 159 17.12 41.66 26.85
CA GLU A 159 18.04 41.44 27.95
C GLU A 159 17.25 41.05 29.21
N GLU A 160 17.64 39.99 29.92
CA GLU A 160 17.76 40.10 31.37
C GLU A 160 18.71 39.04 31.94
N ASP A 161 19.73 39.56 32.61
CA ASP A 161 20.70 38.90 33.45
C ASP A 161 20.04 38.01 34.52
N THR A 162 20.73 36.94 34.93
CA THR A 162 21.22 36.78 36.32
C THR A 162 21.85 35.40 36.53
N ASP A 163 23.16 35.43 36.76
CA ASP A 163 23.87 34.91 37.94
C ASP A 163 23.62 33.50 38.50
N ASP A 164 24.77 32.83 38.66
CA ASP A 164 25.20 32.12 39.87
C ASP A 164 24.91 30.60 40.07
N GLU A 165 26.03 29.90 39.84
CA GLU A 165 26.68 28.88 40.68
C GLU A 165 26.31 27.38 40.59
N PRO A 166 27.34 26.50 40.51
CA PRO A 166 27.18 25.06 40.61
C PRO A 166 27.36 24.57 42.06
N LEU A 167 26.35 23.88 42.61
CA LEU A 167 26.52 23.11 43.83
C LEU A 167 26.98 21.68 43.51
N THR A 168 28.28 21.47 43.59
CA THR A 168 28.89 20.17 43.85
C THR A 168 28.60 19.79 45.30
N THR A 169 27.98 18.63 45.55
CA THR A 169 28.17 17.93 46.84
C THR A 169 28.45 16.47 46.62
N THR A 170 29.62 16.09 47.10
CA THR A 170 30.19 14.76 47.28
C THR A 170 29.36 13.97 48.29
N TYR A 171 29.04 12.73 47.98
CA TYR A 171 28.61 11.74 48.98
C TYR A 171 29.83 10.97 49.45
N ASP A 172 30.24 11.25 50.69
CA ASP A 172 31.21 10.48 51.45
C ASP A 172 30.55 9.24 52.08
N ASP A 173 31.41 8.23 52.21
CA ASP A 173 31.30 6.94 52.89
C ASP A 173 30.43 6.85 54.14
N TYR A 174 29.68 5.75 54.24
CA TYR A 174 29.50 4.94 55.46
C TYR A 174 29.24 3.47 55.11
#